data_AF-A0AAD6K4Y3-F1
#
_entry.id   AF-A0AAD6K4Y3-F1
#
_cell.length_a   1.000
_cell.length_b   1.000
_cell.length_c   1.000
_cell.angle_alpha   90.00
_cell.angle_beta   90.00
_cell.angle_gamma   90.00
#
_symmetry.space_group_name_H-M   'P 1'
#
loop_
_entity.id
_entity.type
_entity.pdbx_description
1 polymer ?
#
loop_
_entity_poly.entity_id
_entity_poly.type
_entity_poly.pdbx_seq_one_letter_code
_entity_poly.pdbx_strand_id
1 'polypeptide(L)'
;MEWLVIRTEAIQNTTLFTAALLLILLPKGTVPPGLVGLSLSYALSLTGTQVFMTRWYCNLANYIISAERIKQFMNIPPEPPAVVEDKRPPSSWPFNGRIEFQELKLRYRPNAPLVLKGINCTFKGRSEIEPESGKILIDGLDIGCMGLKDLRMKLSIIPQEPTLFRGSIRTNIDPLGLHSDQEIWEALDKCQLKATISNLPHQLDSSATASIDSATDAILQRIIRQEFSDCTVITVAHRVPTVIDSDMVMVLSYGKLVEYDEPTKLMETNSSFSKLVAEYWSSCRQHTHRNF
;
A
#
# COMPACT_ATOMS: atom_id res chain seq x y z
N MET A 1 21.18 15.26 -27.69
CA MET A 1 20.60 16.43 -28.40
C MET A 1 21.67 17.21 -29.14
N GLU A 2 22.67 17.74 -28.44
CA GLU A 2 23.70 18.63 -29.03
C GLU A 2 24.52 17.97 -30.14
N TRP A 3 24.94 16.72 -29.97
CA TRP A 3 25.69 15.98 -30.99
C TRP A 3 24.93 15.83 -32.31
N LEU A 4 23.61 15.59 -32.25
CA LEU A 4 22.76 15.47 -33.44
C LEU A 4 22.63 16.83 -34.15
N VAL A 5 22.44 17.90 -33.38
CA VAL A 5 22.33 19.26 -33.92
C VAL A 5 23.61 19.66 -34.66
N ILE A 6 24.78 19.41 -34.07
CA ILE A 6 26.08 19.72 -34.70
C ILE A 6 26.25 19.00 -36.05
N ARG A 7 25.86 17.71 -36.12
CA ARG A 7 25.93 16.93 -37.36
C ARG A 7 24.97 17.46 -38.44
N THR A 8 23.74 17.78 -38.04
CA THR A 8 22.73 18.34 -38.94
C THR A 8 23.14 19.71 -39.48
N GLU A 9 23.68 20.59 -38.63
CA GLU A 9 24.19 21.91 -39.03
C GLU A 9 25.40 21.78 -39.98
N ALA A 10 26.34 20.87 -39.70
CA ALA A 10 27.49 20.65 -40.57
C ALA A 10 27.10 20.22 -41.98
N ILE A 11 26.12 19.31 -42.11
CA ILE A 11 25.61 18.84 -43.40
C ILE A 11 24.87 19.96 -44.14
N GLN A 12 24.05 20.74 -43.43
CA GLN A 12 23.33 21.87 -44.01
C GLN A 12 24.28 22.96 -44.52
N ASN A 13 25.28 23.33 -43.74
CA ASN A 13 26.27 24.34 -44.13
C ASN A 13 27.10 23.87 -45.33
N THR A 14 27.44 22.58 -45.40
CA THR A 14 28.13 21.99 -46.56
C THR A 14 27.25 22.05 -47.82
N THR A 15 25.95 21.78 -47.68
CA THR A 15 24.98 21.84 -48.77
C THR A 15 24.77 23.28 -49.26
N LEU A 16 24.69 24.24 -48.33
CA LEU A 16 24.58 25.66 -48.66
C LEU A 16 25.83 26.18 -49.38
N PHE A 17 27.01 25.79 -48.91
CA PHE A 17 28.29 26.17 -49.52
C PHE A 17 28.41 25.65 -50.96
N THR A 18 28.07 24.37 -51.18
CA THR A 18 28.11 23.77 -52.53
C THR A 18 27.06 24.38 -53.46
N ALA A 19 25.85 24.66 -52.98
CA ALA A 19 24.83 25.35 -53.76
C ALA A 19 25.25 26.79 -54.12
N ALA A 20 25.83 27.53 -53.18
CA ALA A 20 26.37 28.87 -53.44
C ALA A 20 27.52 28.85 -54.46
N LEU A 21 28.44 27.87 -54.35
CA LEU A 21 29.53 27.69 -55.30
C LEU A 21 29.03 27.39 -56.72
N LEU A 22 28.05 26.50 -56.86
CA LEU A 22 27.43 26.18 -58.15
C LEU A 22 26.75 27.40 -58.79
N LEU A 23 26.07 28.23 -57.99
CA LEU A 23 25.44 29.45 -58.48
C LEU A 23 26.47 30.48 -59.01
N ILE A 24 27.67 30.51 -58.43
CA ILE A 24 28.78 31.39 -58.87
C ILE A 24 29.44 30.85 -60.16
N LEU A 25 29.53 29.52 -60.32
CA LEU A 25 30.16 28.88 -61.48
C LEU A 25 29.30 28.90 -62.75
N LEU A 26 28.02 29.26 -62.66
CA LEU A 26 27.13 29.37 -63.81
C LEU A 26 27.52 30.53 -64.74
N PRO A 27 27.38 30.36 -66.08
CA PRO A 27 27.67 31.43 -67.03
C PRO A 27 26.87 32.71 -66.77
N LYS A 28 27.47 33.87 -67.03
CA LYS A 28 26.82 35.18 -66.91
C LYS A 28 25.61 35.24 -67.84
N GLY A 29 24.42 35.54 -67.29
CA GLY A 29 23.16 35.66 -68.04
C GLY A 29 22.18 34.50 -67.89
N THR A 30 22.56 33.41 -67.20
CA THR A 30 21.68 32.23 -67.05
C THR A 30 20.59 32.42 -65.99
N VAL A 31 20.89 33.14 -64.90
CA VAL A 31 19.95 33.38 -63.78
C VAL A 31 19.95 34.86 -63.39
N PRO A 32 18.77 35.50 -63.22
CA PRO A 32 18.65 36.84 -62.69
C PRO A 32 19.31 37.00 -61.30
N PRO A 33 20.16 38.01 -61.06
CA PRO A 33 20.86 38.20 -59.78
C PRO A 33 19.94 38.30 -58.56
N GLY A 34 18.73 38.88 -58.74
CA GLY A 34 17.72 38.94 -57.69
C GLY A 34 17.24 37.58 -57.21
N LEU A 35 17.10 36.60 -58.12
CA LEU A 35 16.71 35.23 -57.76
C LEU A 35 17.81 34.49 -57.02
N VAL A 36 19.08 34.73 -57.35
CA VAL A 36 20.23 34.17 -56.62
C VAL A 36 20.22 34.66 -55.17
N GLY A 37 20.07 35.98 -54.95
CA GLY A 37 19.99 36.56 -53.61
C GLY A 37 18.79 36.05 -52.80
N LEU A 38 17.62 35.91 -53.43
CA LEU A 38 16.43 35.34 -52.78
C LEU A 38 16.63 33.87 -52.41
N SER A 39 17.20 33.06 -53.30
CA SER A 39 17.43 31.64 -53.06
C SER A 39 18.37 31.39 -51.88
N LEU A 40 19.45 32.17 -51.78
CA LEU A 40 20.42 32.07 -50.69
C LEU A 40 19.81 32.55 -49.36
N SER A 41 19.01 33.61 -49.40
CA SER A 41 18.28 34.13 -48.22
C SER A 41 17.32 33.09 -47.65
N TYR A 42 16.52 32.43 -48.51
CA TYR A 42 15.63 31.36 -48.08
C TYR A 42 16.39 30.13 -47.59
N ALA A 43 17.50 29.76 -48.24
CA ALA A 43 18.32 28.64 -47.82
C ALA A 43 18.91 28.87 -46.42
N LEU A 44 19.35 30.09 -46.09
CA LEU A 44 19.80 30.47 -44.75
C LEU A 44 18.68 30.48 -43.71
N SER A 45 17.47 30.94 -44.05
CA SER A 45 16.33 30.86 -43.12
C SER A 45 15.91 29.41 -42.84
N LEU A 46 15.98 28.55 -43.86
CA LEU A 46 15.60 27.14 -43.77
C LEU A 46 16.50 26.35 -42.81
N THR A 47 17.80 26.64 -42.75
CA THR A 47 18.71 25.95 -41.81
C THR A 47 18.31 26.21 -40.36
N GLY A 48 17.99 27.46 -40.00
CA GLY A 48 17.51 27.83 -38.67
C GLY A 48 16.21 27.12 -38.28
N THR A 49 15.22 27.10 -39.18
CA THR A 49 13.95 26.38 -38.95
C THR A 49 14.17 24.87 -38.80
N GLN A 50 15.08 24.28 -39.57
CA GLN A 50 15.34 22.84 -39.51
C GLN A 50 16.01 22.42 -38.19
N VAL A 51 16.93 23.23 -37.65
CA VAL A 51 17.53 23.00 -36.32
C VAL A 51 16.45 23.10 -35.24
N PHE A 52 15.56 24.10 -35.33
CA PHE A 52 14.42 24.22 -34.43
C PHE A 52 13.50 23.00 -34.48
N MET A 53 13.11 22.55 -35.67
CA MET A 53 12.24 21.38 -35.86
C MET A 53 12.88 20.09 -35.34
N THR A 54 14.19 19.92 -35.54
CA THR A 54 14.92 18.75 -35.02
C THR A 54 14.90 18.72 -33.51
N ARG A 55 15.18 19.86 -32.85
CA ARG A 55 15.11 19.99 -31.39
C ARG A 55 13.68 19.75 -30.89
N TRP A 56 12.69 20.32 -31.57
CA TRP A 56 11.27 20.16 -31.22
C TRP A 56 10.82 18.70 -31.33
N TYR A 57 11.19 18.00 -32.40
CA TYR A 57 10.88 16.58 -32.59
C TYR A 57 11.49 15.70 -31.50
N CYS A 58 12.77 15.89 -31.18
CA CYS A 58 13.42 15.13 -30.11
C CYS A 58 12.79 15.41 -28.74
N ASN A 59 12.42 16.67 -28.46
CA ASN A 59 11.72 17.01 -27.22
C ASN A 59 10.33 16.37 -27.17
N LEU A 60 9.56 16.41 -28.27
CA LEU A 60 8.25 15.78 -28.38
C LEU A 60 8.36 14.26 -28.16
N ALA A 61 9.34 13.62 -28.79
CA ALA A 61 9.62 12.19 -28.62
C ALA A 61 9.98 11.82 -27.17
N ASN A 62 10.61 12.73 -26.42
CA ASN A 62 10.85 12.51 -24.99
C ASN A 62 9.58 12.72 -24.16
N TYR A 63 8.76 13.73 -24.48
CA TYR A 63 7.53 14.01 -23.74
C TYR A 63 6.44 12.96 -23.94
N ILE A 64 6.34 12.35 -25.13
CA ILE A 64 5.35 11.31 -25.40
C ILE A 64 5.56 10.05 -24.55
N ILE A 65 6.81 9.75 -24.14
CA ILE A 65 7.12 8.63 -23.24
C ILE A 65 6.39 8.80 -21.89
N SER A 66 6.25 10.03 -21.38
CA SER A 66 5.49 10.30 -20.16
C SER A 66 4.00 9.98 -20.33
N ALA A 67 3.43 10.31 -21.48
CA ALA A 67 2.03 9.96 -21.79
C ALA A 67 1.85 8.45 -21.96
N GLU A 68 2.81 7.76 -22.58
CA GLU A 68 2.83 6.30 -22.68
C GLU A 68 2.85 5.63 -21.30
N ARG A 69 3.67 6.13 -20.37
CA ARG A 69 3.71 5.63 -18.98
C ARG A 69 2.36 5.78 -18.27
N ILE A 70 1.65 6.90 -18.46
CA ILE A 70 0.30 7.06 -17.90
C ILE A 70 -0.65 6.02 -18.50
N LYS A 71 -0.58 5.81 -19.83
CA LYS A 71 -1.40 4.81 -20.52
C LYS A 71 -1.15 3.38 -20.02
N GLN A 72 0.08 3.05 -19.60
CA GLN A 72 0.38 1.74 -19.00
C GLN A 72 -0.40 1.51 -17.71
N PHE A 73 -0.53 2.54 -16.85
CA PHE A 73 -1.32 2.45 -15.62
C PHE A 73 -2.83 2.40 -15.85
N MET A 74 -3.33 2.85 -17.01
CA MET A 74 -4.76 2.79 -17.34
C MET A 74 -5.25 1.37 -17.65
N ASN A 75 -4.36 0.46 -18.06
CA ASN A 75 -4.71 -0.88 -18.52
C ASN A 75 -4.37 -1.99 -17.51
N ILE A 76 -3.99 -1.63 -16.28
CA ILE A 76 -3.76 -2.62 -15.23
C ILE A 76 -5.10 -3.25 -14.78
N PRO A 77 -5.13 -4.54 -14.40
CA PRO A 77 -6.34 -5.15 -13.90
C PRO A 77 -6.82 -4.40 -12.64
N PRO A 78 -8.05 -3.87 -12.64
CA PRO A 78 -8.57 -3.14 -11.50
C PRO A 78 -8.82 -4.09 -10.32
N GLU A 79 -8.78 -3.53 -9.12
CA GLU A 79 -9.26 -4.21 -7.92
C GLU A 79 -10.77 -4.53 -8.06
N PRO A 80 -11.28 -5.60 -7.41
CA PRO A 80 -12.72 -5.87 -7.35
C PRO A 80 -13.56 -4.63 -6.98
N PRO A 81 -14.81 -4.54 -7.46
CA PRO A 81 -15.63 -3.36 -7.28
C PRO A 81 -15.84 -3.02 -5.80
N ALA A 82 -15.81 -1.72 -5.51
CA ALA A 82 -15.99 -1.21 -4.16
C ALA A 82 -17.37 -1.57 -3.58
N VAL A 83 -18.40 -1.58 -4.42
CA VAL A 83 -19.80 -1.85 -4.05
C VAL A 83 -20.38 -2.86 -5.04
N VAL A 84 -21.11 -3.84 -4.52
CA VAL A 84 -21.86 -4.84 -5.30
C VAL A 84 -23.31 -4.79 -4.83
N GLU A 85 -24.18 -4.14 -5.60
CA GLU A 85 -25.58 -3.87 -5.20
C GLU A 85 -26.35 -5.14 -4.81
N ASP A 86 -26.19 -6.22 -5.59
CA ASP A 86 -26.93 -7.47 -5.39
C ASP A 86 -26.47 -8.28 -4.15
N LYS A 87 -25.36 -7.90 -3.52
CA LYS A 87 -24.72 -8.67 -2.43
C LYS A 87 -24.33 -7.83 -1.22
N ARG A 88 -25.09 -6.77 -0.95
CA ARG A 88 -24.87 -5.94 0.24
C ARG A 88 -25.29 -6.67 1.52
N PRO A 89 -24.50 -6.57 2.60
CA PRO A 89 -24.87 -7.15 3.88
C PRO A 89 -26.00 -6.33 4.54
N PRO A 90 -26.76 -6.91 5.47
CA PRO A 90 -27.69 -6.17 6.32
C PRO A 90 -26.99 -5.05 7.10
N SER A 91 -27.71 -3.96 7.44
CA SER A 91 -27.13 -2.80 8.14
C SER A 91 -26.51 -3.13 9.50
N SER A 92 -27.09 -4.10 10.18
CA SER A 92 -26.69 -4.63 11.49
C SER A 92 -25.60 -5.69 11.43
N TRP A 93 -25.13 -6.07 10.24
CA TRP A 93 -23.97 -6.95 10.10
C TRP A 93 -22.68 -6.18 10.40
N PRO A 94 -21.69 -6.81 11.04
CA PRO A 94 -21.72 -8.15 11.66
C PRO A 94 -22.48 -8.18 13.01
N PHE A 95 -23.17 -9.28 13.28
CA PHE A 95 -24.03 -9.47 14.47
C PHE A 95 -23.30 -10.18 15.62
N ASN A 96 -22.66 -11.32 15.32
CA ASN A 96 -22.01 -12.16 16.33
C ASN A 96 -20.48 -12.10 16.22
N GLY A 97 -19.97 -11.67 15.07
CA GLY A 97 -18.54 -11.65 14.78
C GLY A 97 -17.95 -13.06 14.72
N ARG A 98 -18.75 -14.05 14.27
CA ARG A 98 -18.30 -15.43 14.03
C ARG A 98 -17.52 -15.46 12.72
N ILE A 99 -16.29 -15.96 12.75
CA ILE A 99 -15.41 -16.02 11.58
C ILE A 99 -15.10 -17.48 11.28
N GLU A 100 -15.28 -17.90 10.03
CA GLU A 100 -15.04 -19.27 9.59
C GLU A 100 -14.08 -19.27 8.40
N PHE A 101 -13.00 -20.03 8.53
CA PHE A 101 -12.11 -20.36 7.43
C PHE A 101 -12.44 -21.77 6.95
N GLN A 102 -12.74 -21.86 5.66
CA GLN A 102 -13.09 -23.10 4.97
C GLN A 102 -12.08 -23.32 3.85
N GLU A 103 -11.22 -24.33 3.95
CA GLU A 103 -10.14 -24.69 3.02
C GLU A 103 -9.27 -23.51 2.54
N LEU A 104 -8.97 -22.55 3.42
CA LEU A 104 -8.34 -21.29 3.02
C LEU A 104 -6.94 -21.53 2.43
N LYS A 105 -6.78 -21.18 1.14
CA LYS A 105 -5.53 -21.26 0.38
C LYS A 105 -5.12 -19.88 -0.10
N LEU A 106 -3.87 -19.48 0.16
CA LEU A 106 -3.37 -18.15 -0.18
C LEU A 106 -2.05 -18.25 -0.96
N ARG A 107 -1.91 -17.44 -2.01
CA ARG A 107 -0.65 -17.21 -2.75
C ARG A 107 -0.48 -15.72 -3.06
N TYR A 108 0.75 -15.23 -3.03
CA TYR A 108 1.05 -13.83 -3.39
C TYR A 108 1.15 -13.58 -4.89
N ARG A 109 1.59 -14.59 -5.65
CA ARG A 109 1.72 -14.53 -7.12
C ARG A 109 1.11 -15.77 -7.73
N PRO A 110 0.54 -15.70 -8.95
CA PRO A 110 -0.04 -16.85 -9.62
C PRO A 110 0.93 -18.04 -9.72
N ASN A 111 2.21 -17.75 -9.98
CA ASN A 111 3.29 -18.73 -10.17
C ASN A 111 4.09 -19.04 -8.88
N ALA A 112 3.69 -18.50 -7.72
CA ALA A 112 4.37 -18.77 -6.46
C ALA A 112 3.72 -19.96 -5.72
N PRO A 113 4.48 -20.68 -4.86
CA PRO A 113 3.92 -21.71 -4.02
C PRO A 113 2.86 -21.15 -3.06
N LEU A 114 1.95 -22.02 -2.63
CA LEU A 114 0.94 -21.68 -1.62
C LEU A 114 1.62 -21.36 -0.28
N VAL A 115 1.24 -20.22 0.29
CA VAL A 115 1.66 -19.76 1.62
C VAL A 115 0.76 -20.33 2.68
N LEU A 116 -0.56 -20.28 2.47
CA LEU A 116 -1.54 -21.01 3.28
C LEU A 116 -2.08 -22.19 2.46
N LYS A 117 -2.14 -23.35 3.09
CA LYS A 117 -2.34 -24.66 2.46
C LYS A 117 -3.60 -25.36 3.00
N GLY A 118 -4.73 -24.66 2.96
CA GLY A 118 -6.03 -25.19 3.40
C GLY A 118 -6.21 -25.09 4.90
N ILE A 119 -6.41 -23.86 5.40
CA ILE A 119 -6.70 -23.62 6.82
C ILE A 119 -8.21 -23.77 7.05
N ASN A 120 -8.57 -24.63 8.00
CA ASN A 120 -9.93 -24.80 8.50
C ASN A 120 -9.97 -24.39 9.97
N CYS A 121 -10.70 -23.34 10.31
CA CYS A 121 -10.93 -22.98 11.70
C CYS A 121 -12.16 -22.10 11.87
N THR A 122 -12.75 -22.12 13.06
CA THR A 122 -13.91 -21.28 13.40
C THR A 122 -13.60 -20.52 14.69
N PHE A 123 -13.75 -19.19 14.63
CA PHE A 123 -13.66 -18.30 15.78
C PHE A 123 -15.07 -18.07 16.35
N LYS A 124 -15.22 -18.08 17.68
CA LYS A 124 -16.52 -17.98 18.39
C LYS A 124 -17.56 -19.05 18.00
N GLY A 125 -17.14 -20.29 17.77
CA GLY A 125 -18.06 -21.41 17.58
C GLY A 125 -17.36 -22.74 17.35
N ARG A 126 -17.96 -23.85 17.80
CA ARG A 126 -17.53 -25.21 17.43
C ARG A 126 -18.46 -25.73 16.35
N SER A 127 -17.99 -25.83 15.11
CA SER A 127 -18.65 -26.64 14.09
C SER A 127 -17.61 -27.18 13.13
N GLU A 128 -17.61 -28.49 12.97
CA GLU A 128 -16.86 -29.22 11.96
C GLU A 128 -17.71 -29.18 10.69
N ILE A 129 -17.30 -28.38 9.71
CA ILE A 129 -17.91 -28.36 8.37
C ILE A 129 -16.79 -28.69 7.40
N GLU A 130 -16.99 -29.71 6.57
CA GLU A 130 -16.09 -30.06 5.46
C GLU A 130 -16.45 -29.21 4.23
N PRO A 131 -15.54 -28.35 3.75
CA PRO A 131 -15.82 -27.46 2.62
C PRO A 131 -15.31 -27.98 1.27
N GLU A 132 -15.99 -27.58 0.19
CA GLU A 132 -15.64 -27.91 -1.21
C GLU A 132 -14.79 -26.82 -1.92
N SER A 133 -14.48 -25.70 -1.27
CA SER A 133 -13.60 -24.65 -1.83
C SER A 133 -13.13 -23.65 -0.76
N GLY A 134 -11.99 -23.01 -1.01
CA GLY A 134 -11.38 -22.01 -0.13
C GLY A 134 -12.22 -20.74 0.03
N LYS A 135 -12.88 -20.54 1.18
CA LYS A 135 -13.74 -19.38 1.49
C LYS A 135 -13.51 -18.86 2.92
N ILE A 136 -13.82 -17.58 3.12
CA ILE A 136 -13.87 -16.93 4.43
C ILE A 136 -15.31 -16.47 4.64
N LEU A 137 -15.93 -16.90 5.74
CA LEU A 137 -17.28 -16.49 6.09
C LEU A 137 -17.26 -15.68 7.38
N ILE A 138 -18.10 -14.63 7.41
CA ILE A 138 -18.35 -13.83 8.61
C ILE A 138 -19.85 -13.81 8.85
N ASP A 139 -20.29 -14.35 9.99
CA ASP A 139 -21.69 -14.60 10.34
C ASP A 139 -22.46 -15.36 9.24
N GLY A 140 -21.78 -16.30 8.57
CA GLY A 140 -22.34 -17.14 7.50
C GLY A 140 -22.34 -16.49 6.11
N LEU A 141 -21.89 -15.25 5.96
CA LEU A 141 -21.76 -14.56 4.66
C LEU A 141 -20.34 -14.70 4.09
N ASP A 142 -20.22 -15.10 2.82
CA ASP A 142 -18.95 -15.18 2.10
C ASP A 142 -18.46 -13.79 1.70
N ILE A 143 -17.32 -13.37 2.27
CA ILE A 143 -16.74 -12.05 2.03
C ILE A 143 -16.18 -11.90 0.60
N GLY A 144 -15.86 -13.00 -0.09
CA GLY A 144 -15.33 -12.97 -1.45
C GLY A 144 -16.35 -12.49 -2.48
N CYS A 145 -17.63 -12.51 -2.10
CA CYS A 145 -18.73 -12.04 -2.92
C CYS A 145 -19.19 -10.60 -2.58
N MET A 146 -18.69 -10.01 -1.50
CA MET A 146 -19.11 -8.69 -1.02
C MET A 146 -18.31 -7.55 -1.65
N GLY A 147 -18.90 -6.36 -1.70
CA GLY A 147 -18.18 -5.13 -2.07
C GLY A 147 -17.08 -4.80 -1.05
N LEU A 148 -15.89 -4.43 -1.51
CA LEU A 148 -14.74 -4.17 -0.65
C LEU A 148 -14.97 -2.99 0.31
N LYS A 149 -15.74 -1.97 -0.10
CA LYS A 149 -16.06 -0.81 0.73
C LYS A 149 -16.96 -1.22 1.89
N ASP A 150 -18.01 -1.99 1.62
CA ASP A 150 -18.97 -2.46 2.63
C ASP A 150 -18.28 -3.35 3.67
N LEU A 151 -17.35 -4.21 3.21
CA LEU A 151 -16.53 -5.03 4.09
C LEU A 151 -15.55 -4.20 4.94
N ARG A 152 -14.77 -3.30 4.31
CA ARG A 152 -13.73 -2.50 4.97
C ARG A 152 -14.29 -1.47 5.95
N MET A 153 -15.52 -1.00 5.75
CA MET A 153 -16.18 -0.08 6.69
C MET A 153 -16.63 -0.76 7.99
N LYS A 154 -16.72 -2.09 8.01
CA LYS A 154 -17.19 -2.88 9.16
C LYS A 154 -16.06 -3.61 9.90
N LEU A 155 -14.84 -3.55 9.37
CA LEU A 155 -13.65 -4.18 9.94
C LEU A 155 -12.60 -3.13 10.29
N SER A 156 -12.09 -3.17 11.52
CA SER A 156 -11.01 -2.30 11.98
C SER A 156 -9.73 -3.09 12.14
N ILE A 157 -8.61 -2.53 11.67
CA ILE A 157 -7.28 -3.15 11.76
C ILE A 157 -6.32 -2.14 12.39
N ILE A 158 -5.51 -2.60 13.34
CA ILE A 158 -4.37 -1.85 13.88
C ILE A 158 -3.10 -2.47 13.26
N PRO A 159 -2.36 -1.76 12.39
CA PRO A 159 -1.15 -2.29 11.77
C PRO A 159 -0.02 -2.45 12.80
N GLN A 160 0.93 -3.34 12.53
CA GLN A 160 2.12 -3.53 13.39
C GLN A 160 2.99 -2.26 13.47
N GLU A 161 3.09 -1.51 12.37
CA GLU A 161 3.79 -0.24 12.29
C GLU A 161 2.78 0.88 12.03
N PRO A 162 2.52 1.78 13.01
CA PRO A 162 1.60 2.88 12.82
C PRO A 162 2.20 3.90 11.84
N THR A 163 1.44 4.26 10.82
CA THR A 163 1.82 5.32 9.87
C THR A 163 0.93 6.53 10.12
N LEU A 164 1.54 7.70 10.28
CA LEU A 164 0.84 8.98 10.36
C LEU A 164 1.06 9.74 9.05
N PHE A 165 -0.03 10.30 8.51
CA PHE A 165 0.02 11.15 7.34
C PHE A 165 0.38 12.59 7.73
N ARG A 166 1.03 13.29 6.79
CA ARG A 166 1.34 14.71 6.96
C ARG A 166 0.04 15.50 7.12
N GLY A 167 -0.13 16.12 8.28
CA GLY A 167 -1.34 16.87 8.64
C GLY A 167 -1.44 17.05 10.15
N SER A 168 -2.61 17.52 10.60
CA SER A 168 -2.91 17.62 12.03
C SER A 168 -3.26 16.24 12.62
N ILE A 169 -3.21 16.15 13.95
CA ILE A 169 -3.73 14.98 14.69
C ILE A 169 -5.20 14.76 14.33
N ARG A 170 -5.99 15.84 14.22
CA ARG A 170 -7.40 15.76 13.81
C ARG A 170 -7.59 15.04 12.48
N THR A 171 -6.88 15.47 11.43
CA THR A 171 -7.03 14.89 10.09
C THR A 171 -6.57 13.43 10.03
N ASN A 172 -5.64 13.03 10.90
CA ASN A 172 -5.22 11.63 10.99
C ASN A 172 -6.26 10.74 11.68
N ILE A 173 -6.99 11.27 12.67
CA ILE A 173 -8.05 10.54 13.38
C ILE A 173 -9.34 10.51 12.55
N ASP A 174 -9.75 11.65 12.01
CA ASP A 174 -10.95 11.80 11.20
C ASP A 174 -10.64 12.50 9.87
N PRO A 175 -10.17 11.74 8.85
CA PRO A 175 -9.85 12.29 7.54
C PRO A 175 -11.09 12.74 6.76
N LEU A 176 -12.30 12.29 7.14
CA LEU A 176 -13.55 12.60 6.44
C LEU A 176 -14.35 13.74 7.11
N GLY A 177 -13.97 14.15 8.32
CA GLY A 177 -14.67 15.21 9.06
C GLY A 177 -16.09 14.80 9.48
N LEU A 178 -16.30 13.51 9.75
CA LEU A 178 -17.60 12.95 10.15
C LEU A 178 -17.90 13.13 11.64
N HIS A 179 -16.88 13.39 12.46
CA HIS A 179 -16.97 13.40 13.91
C HIS A 179 -16.69 14.78 14.51
N SER A 180 -17.35 15.04 15.64
CA SER A 180 -17.16 16.29 16.39
C SER A 180 -15.89 16.24 17.25
N ASP A 181 -15.34 17.41 17.59
CA ASP A 181 -14.16 17.52 18.47
C ASP A 181 -14.38 16.80 19.80
N GLN A 182 -15.60 16.85 20.32
CA GLN A 182 -15.94 16.19 21.57
C GLN A 182 -15.78 14.67 21.46
N GLU A 183 -16.30 14.06 20.40
CA GLU A 183 -16.16 12.61 20.16
C GLU A 183 -14.69 12.20 20.00
N ILE A 184 -13.90 13.04 19.30
CA ILE A 184 -12.45 12.84 19.15
C ILE A 184 -11.76 12.90 20.52
N TRP A 185 -12.08 13.90 21.35
CA TRP A 185 -11.49 14.04 22.68
C TRP A 185 -11.90 12.91 23.63
N GLU A 186 -13.14 12.42 23.54
CA GLU A 186 -13.59 11.25 24.29
C GLU A 186 -12.82 9.98 23.88
N ALA A 187 -12.59 9.78 22.59
CA ALA A 187 -11.76 8.68 22.10
C ALA A 187 -10.29 8.81 22.56
N LEU A 188 -9.73 10.02 22.52
CA LEU A 188 -8.36 10.29 23.00
C LEU A 188 -8.21 10.10 24.51
N ASP A 189 -9.26 10.34 25.28
CA ASP A 189 -9.29 10.10 26.73
C ASP A 189 -9.19 8.60 27.04
N LYS A 190 -10.01 7.79 26.34
CA LYS A 190 -9.97 6.32 26.43
C LYS A 190 -8.60 5.75 26.04
N CYS A 191 -7.96 6.36 25.05
CA CYS A 191 -6.61 6.00 24.63
C CYS A 191 -5.48 6.54 25.54
N GLN A 192 -5.81 7.25 26.63
CA GLN A 192 -4.84 7.89 27.54
C GLN A 192 -3.92 8.92 26.87
N LEU A 193 -4.33 9.46 25.72
CA LEU A 193 -3.57 10.44 24.94
C LEU A 193 -4.02 11.88 25.17
N LYS A 194 -5.15 12.07 25.85
CA LYS A 194 -5.74 13.39 26.12
C LYS A 194 -4.76 14.35 26.79
N ALA A 195 -4.14 13.95 27.90
CA ALA A 195 -3.19 14.80 28.62
C ALA A 195 -2.00 15.23 27.74
N THR A 196 -1.45 14.31 26.96
CA THR A 196 -0.31 14.58 26.06
C THR A 196 -0.69 15.59 24.99
N ILE A 197 -1.86 15.43 24.38
CA ILE A 197 -2.33 16.31 23.29
C ILE A 197 -2.79 17.67 23.82
N SER A 198 -3.42 17.72 25.00
CA SER A 198 -3.82 18.98 25.64
C SER A 198 -2.64 19.86 26.02
N ASN A 199 -1.46 19.28 26.28
CA ASN A 199 -0.22 20.02 26.55
C ASN A 199 0.44 20.59 25.28
N LEU A 200 0.00 20.19 24.08
CA LEU A 200 0.53 20.73 22.83
C LEU A 200 -0.06 22.13 22.53
N PRO A 201 0.74 23.04 21.96
CA PRO A 201 0.33 24.43 21.76
C PRO A 201 -0.90 24.60 20.85
N HIS A 202 -1.08 23.69 19.89
CA HIS A 202 -2.20 23.71 18.94
C HIS A 202 -3.16 22.52 19.13
N GLN A 203 -3.03 21.76 20.22
CA GLN A 203 -3.90 20.63 20.55
C GLN A 203 -4.12 19.69 19.35
N LEU A 204 -5.37 19.50 18.90
CA LEU A 204 -5.73 18.65 17.76
C LEU A 204 -5.14 19.13 16.41
N ASP A 205 -4.82 20.42 16.29
CA ASP A 205 -4.24 21.01 15.08
C ASP A 205 -2.69 20.91 15.06
N SER A 206 -2.10 20.30 16.09
CA SER A 206 -0.66 20.06 16.12
C SER A 206 -0.24 19.01 15.08
N SER A 207 0.97 19.14 14.56
CA SER A 207 1.54 18.16 13.63
C SER A 207 1.75 16.82 14.35
N ALA A 208 1.27 15.73 13.73
CA ALA A 208 1.45 14.39 14.28
C ALA A 208 2.90 13.89 14.06
N THR A 209 3.56 13.38 15.11
CA THR A 209 4.88 12.75 15.03
C THR A 209 4.79 11.31 15.53
N ALA A 210 5.32 10.36 14.74
CA ALA A 210 5.28 8.94 15.09
C ALA A 210 6.50 8.55 15.94
N SER A 211 6.27 8.19 17.20
CA SER A 211 7.19 7.37 18.00
C SER A 211 6.39 6.66 19.07
N ILE A 212 6.44 5.32 19.09
CA ILE A 212 5.87 4.49 20.17
C ILE A 212 7.01 3.79 20.89
N ASP A 213 7.01 3.90 22.23
CA ASP A 213 7.95 3.21 23.11
C ASP A 213 7.38 1.88 23.60
N SER A 214 8.23 0.88 23.89
CA SER A 214 7.80 -0.46 24.33
C SER A 214 7.02 -0.47 25.66
N ALA A 215 7.10 0.59 26.48
CA ALA A 215 6.31 0.72 27.70
C ALA A 215 4.82 1.04 27.39
N THR A 216 4.57 1.71 26.27
CA THR A 216 3.22 2.10 25.83
C THR A 216 2.45 0.92 25.23
N ASP A 217 3.15 -0.08 24.66
CA ASP A 217 2.51 -1.28 24.09
C ASP A 217 1.65 -2.04 25.10
N ALA A 218 2.13 -2.21 26.34
CA ALA A 218 1.39 -2.91 27.38
C ALA A 218 0.10 -2.17 27.78
N ILE A 219 0.17 -0.83 27.77
CA ILE A 219 -0.98 0.04 28.03
C ILE A 219 -1.99 -0.08 26.88
N LEU A 220 -1.52 -0.02 25.63
CA LEU A 220 -2.35 -0.15 24.44
C LEU A 220 -3.12 -1.48 24.43
N GLN A 221 -2.43 -2.60 24.70
CA GLN A 221 -3.04 -3.92 24.77
C GLN A 221 -4.13 -3.99 25.85
N ARG A 222 -3.91 -3.36 27.00
CA ARG A 222 -4.92 -3.28 28.06
C ARG A 222 -6.16 -2.49 27.62
N ILE A 223 -5.96 -1.33 26.97
CA ILE A 223 -7.06 -0.49 26.47
C ILE A 223 -7.87 -1.26 25.43
N ILE A 224 -7.21 -1.93 24.49
CA ILE A 224 -7.88 -2.73 23.45
C ILE A 224 -8.79 -3.79 24.09
N ARG A 225 -8.30 -4.53 25.10
CA ARG A 225 -9.11 -5.55 25.77
C ARG A 225 -10.29 -4.97 26.55
N GLN A 226 -10.11 -3.82 27.18
CA GLN A 226 -11.15 -3.18 27.98
C GLN A 226 -12.24 -2.57 27.12
N GLU A 227 -11.87 -1.83 26.06
CA GLU A 227 -12.84 -1.13 25.21
C GLU A 227 -13.52 -2.05 24.19
N PHE A 228 -12.90 -3.18 23.84
CA PHE A 228 -13.42 -4.10 22.81
C PHE A 228 -13.79 -5.48 23.37
N SER A 229 -14.24 -5.58 24.62
CA SER A 229 -14.66 -6.85 25.26
C SER A 229 -15.78 -7.56 24.50
N ASP A 230 -16.67 -6.79 23.88
CA ASP A 230 -17.85 -7.32 23.19
C ASP A 230 -17.57 -7.65 21.72
N CYS A 231 -16.39 -7.27 21.21
CA CYS A 231 -15.98 -7.49 19.83
C CYS A 231 -15.12 -8.75 19.68
N THR A 232 -15.07 -9.31 18.47
CA THR A 232 -14.11 -10.38 18.16
C THR A 232 -12.77 -9.74 17.79
N VAL A 233 -11.75 -9.92 18.63
CA VAL A 233 -10.40 -9.38 18.39
C VAL A 233 -9.48 -10.51 17.94
N ILE A 234 -8.88 -10.36 16.75
CA ILE A 234 -7.85 -11.28 16.26
C ILE A 234 -6.50 -10.58 16.32
N THR A 235 -5.58 -11.12 17.11
CA THR A 235 -4.24 -10.58 17.29
C THR A 235 -3.21 -11.49 16.65
N VAL A 236 -2.43 -10.97 15.70
CA VAL A 236 -1.25 -11.64 15.17
C VAL A 236 -0.06 -11.23 16.02
N ALA A 237 0.41 -12.14 16.88
CA ALA A 237 1.44 -11.87 17.87
C ALA A 237 2.75 -12.60 17.57
N HIS A 238 3.86 -11.91 17.85
CA HIS A 238 5.22 -12.48 17.85
C HIS A 238 5.81 -12.59 19.26
N ARG A 239 5.14 -12.03 20.27
CA ARG A 239 5.56 -12.07 21.68
C ARG A 239 4.71 -13.08 22.45
N VAL A 240 5.33 -13.92 23.25
CA VAL A 240 4.62 -14.93 24.06
C VAL A 240 3.64 -14.31 25.07
N PRO A 241 3.97 -13.23 25.81
CA PRO A 241 3.06 -12.65 26.80
C PRO A 241 1.72 -12.18 26.22
N THR A 242 1.70 -11.70 24.97
CA THR A 242 0.45 -11.26 24.33
C THR A 242 -0.47 -12.43 23.97
N VAL A 243 0.07 -13.63 23.79
CA VAL A 243 -0.68 -14.83 23.38
C VAL A 243 -1.23 -15.60 24.59
N ILE A 244 -0.51 -15.60 25.73
CA ILE A 244 -0.91 -16.36 26.93
C ILE A 244 -2.28 -15.95 27.47
N ASP A 245 -2.61 -14.66 27.40
CA ASP A 245 -3.88 -14.16 27.93
C ASP A 245 -5.03 -14.17 26.89
N SER A 246 -4.86 -14.87 25.77
CA SER A 246 -5.91 -14.99 24.74
C SER A 246 -6.86 -16.13 25.07
N ASP A 247 -8.14 -16.00 24.72
CA ASP A 247 -9.13 -17.07 24.94
C ASP A 247 -8.77 -18.35 24.15
N MET A 248 -8.30 -18.17 22.90
CA MET A 248 -7.93 -19.24 21.99
C MET A 248 -6.63 -18.87 21.27
N VAL A 249 -5.77 -19.86 21.03
CA VAL A 249 -4.49 -19.69 20.33
C VAL A 249 -4.46 -20.57 19.09
N MET A 250 -4.18 -19.96 17.95
CA MET A 250 -4.01 -20.65 16.67
C MET A 250 -2.52 -20.70 16.30
N VAL A 251 -1.94 -21.91 16.24
CA VAL A 251 -0.55 -22.12 15.83
C VAL A 251 -0.49 -22.58 14.39
N LEU A 252 0.20 -21.81 13.55
CA LEU A 252 0.45 -22.13 12.15
C LEU A 252 1.90 -22.57 11.93
N SER A 253 2.11 -23.61 11.13
CA SER A 253 3.45 -24.05 10.71
C SER A 253 3.47 -24.47 9.25
N TYR A 254 4.45 -23.97 8.49
CA TYR A 254 4.62 -24.22 7.04
C TYR A 254 3.34 -24.04 6.20
N GLY A 255 2.48 -23.11 6.61
CA GLY A 255 1.22 -22.81 5.93
C GLY A 255 0.04 -23.70 6.30
N LYS A 256 0.16 -24.55 7.33
CA LYS A 256 -0.90 -25.42 7.83
C LYS A 256 -1.25 -25.07 9.28
N LEU A 257 -2.50 -25.35 9.65
CA LEU A 257 -2.95 -25.29 11.03
C LEU A 257 -2.40 -26.50 11.79
N VAL A 258 -1.68 -26.25 12.89
CA VAL A 258 -1.08 -27.30 13.72
C VAL A 258 -1.91 -27.51 14.98
N GLU A 259 -2.20 -26.44 15.69
CA GLU A 259 -2.90 -26.45 16.97
C GLU A 259 -3.90 -25.29 17.04
N TYR A 260 -5.07 -25.55 17.64
CA TYR A 260 -6.08 -24.54 17.91
C TYR A 260 -6.85 -24.91 19.18
N ASP A 261 -6.49 -24.33 20.32
CA ASP A 261 -7.19 -24.52 21.59
C ASP A 261 -6.88 -23.38 22.58
N GLU A 262 -7.43 -23.45 23.78
CA GLU A 262 -7.10 -22.58 24.91
C GLU A 262 -5.61 -22.72 25.29
N PRO A 263 -4.93 -21.61 25.68
CA PRO A 263 -3.52 -21.65 26.08
C PRO A 263 -3.21 -22.69 27.17
N THR A 264 -4.11 -22.88 28.13
CA THR A 264 -3.97 -23.83 29.24
C THR A 264 -3.84 -25.27 28.74
N LYS A 265 -4.75 -25.71 27.87
CA LYS A 265 -4.72 -27.06 27.26
C LYS A 265 -3.51 -27.27 26.35
N LEU A 266 -3.13 -26.22 25.60
CA LEU A 266 -1.93 -26.27 24.76
C LEU A 266 -0.65 -26.38 25.60
N MET A 267 -0.61 -25.83 26.81
CA MET A 267 0.55 -25.97 27.71
C MET A 267 0.65 -27.36 28.36
N GLU A 268 -0.49 -28.03 28.62
CA GLU A 268 -0.52 -29.38 29.20
C GLU A 268 -0.05 -30.45 28.21
N THR A 269 -0.36 -30.25 26.93
CA THR A 269 0.08 -31.13 25.86
C THR A 269 1.54 -30.80 25.48
N ASN A 270 2.36 -31.78 25.08
CA ASN A 270 3.72 -31.54 24.53
C ASN A 270 3.66 -30.95 23.10
N SER A 271 2.90 -29.86 23.00
CA SER A 271 2.51 -29.13 21.80
C SER A 271 3.66 -28.28 21.27
N SER A 272 3.50 -27.77 20.05
CA SER A 272 4.40 -26.79 19.46
C SER A 272 4.35 -25.47 20.23
N PHE A 273 3.16 -25.09 20.72
CA PHE A 273 2.97 -23.92 21.57
C PHE A 273 3.78 -24.01 22.87
N SER A 274 3.71 -25.12 23.60
CA SER A 274 4.41 -25.25 24.90
C SER A 274 5.93 -25.17 24.75
N LYS A 275 6.48 -25.67 23.63
CA LYS A 275 7.90 -25.52 23.28
C LYS A 275 8.30 -24.06 23.04
N LEU A 276 7.50 -23.31 22.28
CA LEU A 276 7.74 -21.88 22.04
C LEU A 276 7.72 -21.07 23.34
N VAL A 277 6.76 -21.38 24.22
CA VAL A 277 6.64 -20.74 25.54
C VAL A 277 7.87 -21.08 26.40
N ALA A 278 8.27 -22.36 26.47
CA ALA A 278 9.44 -22.80 27.23
C ALA A 278 10.73 -22.12 26.75
N GLU A 279 10.92 -22.01 25.43
CA GLU A 279 12.06 -21.33 24.82
C GLU A 279 12.10 -19.84 25.21
N TYR A 280 10.97 -19.14 25.12
CA TYR A 280 10.86 -17.74 25.53
C TYR A 280 11.26 -17.51 27.00
N TRP A 281 10.73 -18.32 27.92
CA TRP A 281 11.05 -18.20 29.35
C TRP A 281 12.52 -18.53 29.65
N SER A 282 13.12 -19.47 28.90
CA SER A 282 14.55 -19.77 29.04
C SER A 282 15.43 -18.59 28.63
N SER A 283 15.06 -17.87 27.56
CA SER A 283 15.77 -16.68 27.07
C SER A 283 15.68 -15.51 28.06
N CYS A 284 14.50 -15.25 28.63
CA CYS A 284 14.32 -14.21 29.64
C CYS A 284 15.19 -14.43 30.90
N ARG A 285 15.35 -15.69 31.34
CA ARG A 285 16.23 -16.04 32.48
C ARG A 285 17.71 -15.82 32.18
N GLN A 286 18.14 -16.01 30.93
CA GLN A 286 19.53 -15.75 30.54
C GLN A 286 19.85 -14.25 30.47
N HIS A 287 18.90 -13.41 30.07
CA HIS A 287 19.08 -11.95 30.07
C HIS A 287 19.11 -11.33 31.48
N THR A 288 18.41 -11.93 32.44
CA THR A 288 18.49 -11.48 33.85
C THR A 288 19.83 -11.84 34.52
N HIS A 289 20.51 -12.91 34.07
CA HIS A 289 21.82 -13.30 34.60
C HIS A 289 23.03 -12.56 34.00
N ARG A 290 22.87 -11.88 32.85
CA ARG A 290 23.95 -11.09 32.22
C ARG A 290 24.04 -9.63 32.68
N ASN A 291 23.07 -9.18 33.49
CA ASN A 291 22.99 -7.81 33.99
C ASN A 291 23.41 -7.68 35.47
N PHE A 292 24.20 -8.63 35.99
CA PHE A 292 24.84 -8.57 37.31
C PHE A 292 26.33 -8.85 37.19
#